data_AF-A0A023BCE0-F1
#
_entry.id   AF-A0A023BCE0-F1
#
_cell.length_a   1.000
_cell.length_b   1.000
_cell.length_c   1.000
_cell.angle_alpha   90.00
_cell.angle_beta   90.00
_cell.angle_gamma   90.00
#
_symmetry.space_group_name_H-M   'P 1'
#
loop_
_entity.id
_entity.type
_entity.pdbx_description
1 polymer ?
#
loop_
_entity_poly.entity_id
_entity_poly.type
_entity_poly.pdbx_seq_one_letter_code
_entity_poly.pdbx_strand_id
1 'polypeptide(L)'
;MEPEIVLDVGSIPRSICLYSGSKDLDRTINADMPSEEILQVLWRKCESIVKEVESGSFIFRWAVEGYEQWTHSGSLEAREFLANVDGANAVVEELRSVMQAMSDEQLTNRGNGRLIPPILLPSIDGISRILRSPSGLARWAVYHRNSHSMTADERLRNVCVLARWYPQKACYEAAKIIGSLPNLKYISATDGSCDPQCFDISIEELRRITALAFYDNPASNDATSDNCPASSDRGDDVASRRSQVVPDPKVDSVFEQTVRDVADFMEQLRAYMRNSQFTFAGYDIPDDNALGDVRATGDNVLDDNALEDVRATGDNVPDDSASEDNALGGDGAPIGALYVPKLLSTWVNGLMDKRIAELRQRYEDVYSSSQNDLVSAYFSGINGSGEVSRDSSGDVSGEAQFPVGSEVKITSLDDYQNYDLRERAWFEQSFVRGLMYLILLQETGHGPNRSMMEIVNRMRSNDPLTFTMPVNLFNTLYDFTTKEITEWMALEQGTGYAYRAGVAISTTLEYLLNSRQA
;
A
#
# COMPACT_ATOMS: atom_id res chain seq x y z
N MET A 1 -39.70 -11.58 -20.15
CA MET A 1 -38.68 -10.51 -20.14
C MET A 1 -37.83 -10.76 -18.92
N GLU A 2 -36.53 -10.82 -19.07
CA GLU A 2 -35.64 -10.88 -17.91
C GLU A 2 -35.77 -9.57 -17.13
N PRO A 3 -35.71 -9.60 -15.77
CA PRO A 3 -35.70 -8.38 -15.00
C PRO A 3 -34.46 -7.55 -15.36
N GLU A 4 -34.66 -6.25 -15.57
CA GLU A 4 -33.59 -5.28 -15.84
C GLU A 4 -33.28 -4.45 -14.59
N ILE A 5 -32.01 -4.09 -14.41
CA ILE A 5 -31.55 -3.13 -13.42
C ILE A 5 -31.14 -1.83 -14.12
N VAL A 6 -31.49 -0.70 -13.50
CA VAL A 6 -31.09 0.64 -13.95
C VAL A 6 -30.07 1.19 -12.95
N LEU A 7 -28.87 1.49 -13.43
CA LEU A 7 -27.74 1.94 -12.62
C LEU A 7 -27.42 3.40 -12.94
N ASP A 8 -27.86 4.30 -12.08
CA ASP A 8 -27.52 5.71 -12.16
C ASP A 8 -26.19 5.99 -11.46
N VAL A 9 -25.16 6.35 -12.23
CA VAL A 9 -23.80 6.55 -11.72
C VAL A 9 -23.73 7.84 -10.90
N GLY A 10 -23.59 7.68 -9.58
CA GLY A 10 -23.46 8.79 -8.63
C GLY A 10 -22.16 9.59 -8.79
N SER A 11 -21.98 10.62 -7.96
CA SER A 11 -20.77 11.46 -7.95
C SER A 11 -19.52 10.68 -7.52
N ILE A 12 -19.65 9.76 -6.56
CA ILE A 12 -18.51 9.03 -6.00
C ILE A 12 -17.87 8.08 -7.03
N PRO A 13 -18.60 7.16 -7.71
CA PRO A 13 -17.99 6.32 -8.74
C PRO A 13 -17.36 7.11 -9.87
N ARG A 14 -17.97 8.24 -10.27
CA ARG A 14 -17.38 9.14 -11.28
C ARG A 14 -16.02 9.62 -10.83
N SER A 15 -15.90 10.13 -9.61
CA SER A 15 -14.62 10.58 -9.08
C SER A 15 -13.61 9.43 -8.97
N ILE A 16 -14.04 8.22 -8.57
CA ILE A 16 -13.20 7.01 -8.54
C ILE A 16 -12.68 6.63 -9.94
N CYS A 17 -13.53 6.72 -10.97
CA CYS A 17 -13.22 6.35 -12.36
C CYS A 17 -12.43 7.42 -13.10
N LEU A 18 -12.77 8.69 -12.92
CA LEU A 18 -12.09 9.84 -13.50
C LEU A 18 -10.71 10.06 -12.90
N TYR A 19 -10.45 9.45 -11.74
CA TYR A 19 -9.11 9.36 -11.21
C TYR A 19 -8.23 8.49 -12.11
N SER A 20 -7.74 9.07 -13.20
CA SER A 20 -6.56 8.61 -13.89
C SER A 20 -5.37 9.06 -13.06
N GLY A 21 -4.96 8.24 -12.08
CA GLY A 21 -3.79 8.51 -11.27
C GLY A 21 -2.62 8.93 -12.16
N SER A 22 -2.21 10.19 -12.00
CA SER A 22 -1.04 10.89 -12.55
C SER A 22 -0.16 10.08 -13.52
N LYS A 23 -0.70 9.73 -14.71
CA LYS A 23 0.15 9.38 -15.87
C LYS A 23 0.99 10.59 -16.33
N ASP A 24 0.71 11.75 -15.75
CA ASP A 24 1.41 12.97 -16.04
C ASP A 24 2.71 13.15 -15.26
N LEU A 25 3.04 12.39 -14.21
CA LEU A 25 4.27 12.70 -13.46
C LEU A 25 5.51 12.46 -14.32
N ASP A 26 5.60 11.28 -14.93
CA ASP A 26 6.64 10.92 -15.90
C ASP A 26 6.67 11.91 -17.07
N ARG A 27 5.50 12.17 -17.69
CA ARG A 27 5.39 13.18 -18.76
C ARG A 27 5.82 14.58 -18.31
N THR A 28 5.52 14.99 -17.08
CA THR A 28 5.86 16.31 -16.53
C THR A 28 7.36 16.42 -16.30
N ILE A 29 7.98 15.38 -15.73
CA ILE A 29 9.42 15.36 -15.40
C ILE A 29 10.27 15.24 -16.67
N ASN A 30 9.77 14.51 -17.67
CA ASN A 30 10.42 14.33 -18.97
C ASN A 30 9.92 15.31 -20.04
N ALA A 31 9.14 16.34 -19.67
CA ALA A 31 8.71 17.36 -20.61
C ALA A 31 9.90 18.21 -21.05
N ASP A 32 9.89 18.62 -22.33
CA ASP A 32 10.82 19.60 -22.89
C ASP A 32 10.45 21.02 -22.43
N MET A 33 10.65 21.28 -21.13
CA MET A 33 10.39 22.56 -20.48
C MET A 33 11.50 22.88 -19.46
N PRO A 34 11.69 24.15 -19.07
CA PRO A 34 12.66 24.54 -18.06
C PRO A 34 12.42 23.82 -16.73
N SER A 35 13.50 23.42 -16.04
CA SER A 35 13.42 22.68 -14.77
C SER A 35 12.62 23.42 -13.70
N GLU A 36 12.69 24.76 -13.68
CA GLU A 36 11.91 25.60 -12.76
C GLU A 36 10.40 25.47 -13.01
N GLU A 37 9.98 25.34 -14.27
CA GLU A 37 8.59 25.13 -14.64
C GLU A 37 8.10 23.74 -14.20
N ILE A 38 8.95 22.71 -14.37
CA ILE A 38 8.69 21.35 -13.88
C ILE A 38 8.43 21.40 -12.37
N LEU A 39 9.33 22.00 -11.58
CA LEU A 39 9.18 22.09 -10.13
C LEU A 39 7.91 22.85 -9.71
N GLN A 40 7.55 23.94 -10.41
CA GLN A 40 6.31 24.67 -10.15
C GLN A 40 5.05 23.83 -10.46
N VAL A 41 5.08 22.97 -11.48
CA VAL A 41 3.98 22.03 -11.77
C VAL A 41 3.87 20.99 -10.66
N LEU A 42 4.99 20.41 -10.21
CA LEU A 42 5.01 19.42 -9.13
C LEU A 42 4.51 20.01 -7.81
N TRP A 43 4.97 21.22 -7.46
CA TRP A 43 4.52 21.93 -6.26
C TRP A 43 3.01 22.18 -6.27
N ARG A 44 2.47 22.70 -7.39
CA ARG A 44 1.02 22.92 -7.54
C ARG A 44 0.22 21.62 -7.43
N LYS A 45 0.75 20.51 -7.94
CA LYS A 45 0.13 19.19 -7.78
C LYS A 45 0.06 18.82 -6.29
N CYS A 46 1.15 18.97 -5.53
CA CYS A 46 1.13 18.74 -4.08
C CYS A 46 0.11 19.63 -3.34
N GLU A 47 0.06 20.94 -3.63
CA GLU A 47 -0.91 21.85 -3.01
C GLU A 47 -2.36 21.51 -3.36
N SER A 48 -2.60 21.05 -4.59
CA SER A 48 -3.95 20.68 -5.03
C SER A 48 -4.50 19.49 -4.24
N ILE A 49 -3.65 18.52 -3.88
CA ILE A 49 -4.02 17.38 -3.05
C ILE A 49 -4.45 17.84 -1.66
N VAL A 50 -3.72 18.77 -1.06
CA VAL A 50 -4.06 19.33 0.26
C VAL A 50 -5.42 20.01 0.21
N LYS A 51 -5.64 20.87 -0.78
CA LYS A 51 -6.92 21.60 -0.96
C LYS A 51 -8.09 20.64 -1.20
N GLU A 52 -7.87 19.55 -1.92
CA GLU A 52 -8.90 18.53 -2.16
C GLU A 52 -9.32 17.86 -0.85
N VAL A 53 -8.36 17.43 -0.03
CA VAL A 53 -8.63 16.82 1.28
C VAL A 53 -9.33 17.82 2.22
N GLU A 54 -8.88 19.07 2.26
CA GLU A 54 -9.47 20.13 3.10
C GLU A 54 -10.88 20.53 2.70
N SER A 55 -11.27 20.31 1.43
CA SER A 55 -12.61 20.67 0.94
C SER A 55 -13.74 19.82 1.54
N GLY A 56 -13.41 18.71 2.21
CA GLY A 56 -14.39 17.81 2.85
C GLY A 56 -15.25 17.01 1.86
N SER A 57 -14.92 17.04 0.56
CA SER A 57 -15.48 16.09 -0.40
C SER A 57 -15.05 14.66 -0.06
N PHE A 58 -15.75 13.65 -0.59
CA PHE A 58 -15.38 12.23 -0.46
C PHE A 58 -13.87 12.05 -0.53
N ILE A 59 -13.27 11.63 0.59
CA ILE A 59 -11.82 11.58 0.73
C ILE A 59 -11.34 10.29 0.07
N PHE A 60 -10.54 10.41 -0.98
CA PHE A 60 -9.92 9.24 -1.60
C PHE A 60 -8.65 8.85 -0.86
N ARG A 61 -8.32 7.55 -0.84
CA ARG A 61 -7.10 7.09 -0.17
C ARG A 61 -5.84 7.74 -0.73
N TRP A 62 -5.77 7.94 -2.04
CA TRP A 62 -4.60 8.55 -2.66
C TRP A 62 -4.46 10.02 -2.26
N ALA A 63 -5.57 10.72 -2.03
CA ALA A 63 -5.56 12.10 -1.56
C ALA A 63 -5.06 12.14 -0.11
N VAL A 64 -5.47 11.18 0.72
CA VAL A 64 -4.92 10.97 2.07
C VAL A 64 -3.44 10.66 2.02
N GLU A 65 -3.00 9.71 1.19
CA GLU A 65 -1.59 9.35 1.05
C GLU A 65 -0.77 10.56 0.60
N GLY A 66 -1.24 11.31 -0.40
CA GLY A 66 -0.55 12.50 -0.88
C GLY A 66 -0.54 13.62 0.16
N TYR A 67 -1.62 13.77 0.92
CA TYR A 67 -1.72 14.69 2.06
C TYR A 67 -0.70 14.32 3.13
N GLU A 68 -0.72 13.09 3.66
CA GLU A 68 0.23 12.59 4.66
C GLU A 68 1.68 12.75 4.18
N GLN A 69 1.96 12.34 2.95
CA GLN A 69 3.28 12.51 2.34
C GLN A 69 3.72 13.97 2.25
N TRP A 70 2.79 14.93 2.18
CA TRP A 70 3.09 16.35 2.08
C TRP A 70 3.13 17.08 3.43
N THR A 71 2.24 16.73 4.35
CA THR A 71 2.02 17.42 5.63
C THR A 71 2.77 16.79 6.79
N HIS A 72 3.20 15.53 6.68
CA HIS A 72 3.99 14.87 7.71
C HIS A 72 5.23 15.72 8.06
N SER A 73 5.61 15.74 9.34
CA SER A 73 6.71 16.57 9.85
C SER A 73 8.03 16.28 9.13
N GLY A 74 8.31 15.00 8.84
CA GLY A 74 9.44 14.56 8.01
C GLY A 74 9.35 14.89 6.51
N SER A 75 8.30 15.58 6.05
CA SER A 75 8.19 16.08 4.67
C SER A 75 8.80 17.47 4.48
N LEU A 76 9.29 18.12 5.54
CA LEU A 76 9.91 19.44 5.40
C LEU A 76 11.06 19.40 4.38
N GLU A 77 11.94 18.40 4.47
CA GLU A 77 13.06 18.25 3.54
C GLU A 77 12.60 18.05 2.09
N ALA A 78 11.54 17.28 1.86
CA ALA A 78 10.99 17.08 0.51
C ALA A 78 10.37 18.38 -0.05
N ARG A 79 9.76 19.20 0.81
CA ARG A 79 9.24 20.52 0.43
C ARG A 79 10.38 21.48 0.11
N GLU A 80 11.39 21.57 0.97
CA GLU A 80 12.58 22.40 0.72
C GLU A 80 13.32 21.96 -0.55
N PHE A 81 13.39 20.65 -0.79
CA PHE A 81 13.97 20.07 -2.00
C PHE A 81 13.24 20.52 -3.27
N LEU A 82 11.90 20.46 -3.28
CA LEU A 82 11.10 20.95 -4.41
C LEU A 82 11.08 22.49 -4.52
N ALA A 83 11.29 23.21 -3.43
CA ALA A 83 11.34 24.67 -3.41
C ALA A 83 12.71 25.24 -3.84
N ASN A 84 13.73 24.40 -4.04
CA ASN A 84 15.08 24.82 -4.40
C ASN A 84 15.19 25.21 -5.89
N VAL A 85 14.64 26.38 -6.23
CA VAL A 85 14.64 26.93 -7.60
C VAL A 85 16.06 27.22 -8.10
N ASP A 86 16.96 27.68 -7.22
CA ASP A 86 18.36 27.97 -7.59
C ASP A 86 19.13 26.71 -8.01
N GLY A 87 18.68 25.54 -7.56
CA GLY A 87 19.21 24.22 -7.91
C GLY A 87 18.29 23.42 -8.83
N ALA A 88 17.35 24.04 -9.54
CA ALA A 88 16.25 23.33 -10.22
C ALA A 88 16.72 22.21 -11.15
N ASN A 89 17.77 22.43 -11.95
CA ASN A 89 18.34 21.39 -12.82
C ASN A 89 18.82 20.16 -12.03
N ALA A 90 19.55 20.37 -10.92
CA ALA A 90 20.03 19.26 -10.11
C ALA A 90 18.88 18.50 -9.44
N VAL A 91 17.85 19.22 -8.99
CA VAL A 91 16.64 18.63 -8.40
C VAL A 91 15.90 17.76 -9.44
N VAL A 92 15.69 18.28 -10.65
CA VAL A 92 15.00 17.55 -11.72
C VAL A 92 15.80 16.33 -12.19
N GLU A 93 17.12 16.44 -12.32
CA GLU A 93 17.99 15.30 -12.66
C GLU A 93 17.91 14.19 -11.59
N GLU A 94 17.90 14.55 -10.31
CA GLU A 94 17.72 13.57 -9.23
C GLU A 94 16.33 12.91 -9.29
N LEU A 95 15.27 13.70 -9.52
CA LEU A 95 13.91 13.16 -9.71
C LEU A 95 13.84 12.19 -10.90
N ARG A 96 14.50 12.51 -12.03
CA ARG A 96 14.63 11.62 -13.20
C ARG A 96 15.38 10.35 -12.85
N SER A 97 16.51 10.46 -12.14
CA SER A 97 17.33 9.32 -11.74
C SER A 97 16.54 8.34 -10.88
N VAL A 98 15.83 8.85 -9.86
CA VAL A 98 14.98 8.02 -8.99
C VAL A 98 13.82 7.41 -9.78
N MET A 99 13.18 8.19 -10.67
CA MET A 99 12.08 7.71 -11.50
C MET A 99 12.53 6.59 -12.46
N GLN A 100 13.72 6.72 -13.05
CA GLN A 100 14.33 5.71 -13.90
C GLN A 100 14.65 4.44 -13.10
N ALA A 101 15.34 4.58 -11.96
CA ALA A 101 15.66 3.44 -11.09
C ALA A 101 14.42 2.66 -10.67
N MET A 102 13.32 3.38 -10.37
CA MET A 102 12.04 2.74 -10.04
C MET A 102 11.37 2.10 -11.25
N SER A 103 11.53 2.67 -12.45
CA SER A 103 10.97 2.11 -13.67
C SER A 103 11.71 0.84 -14.09
N ASP A 104 13.02 0.78 -13.92
CA ASP A 104 13.86 -0.40 -14.17
C ASP A 104 13.55 -1.52 -13.17
N GLU A 105 13.20 -1.17 -11.94
CA GLU A 105 12.78 -2.10 -10.90
C GLU A 105 11.31 -2.55 -11.03
N GLN A 106 10.54 -2.04 -12.01
CA GLN A 106 9.19 -2.55 -12.26
C GLN A 106 9.27 -4.01 -12.67
N LEU A 107 9.03 -4.88 -11.69
CA LEU A 107 8.92 -6.31 -11.89
C LEU A 107 7.89 -6.56 -12.99
N THR A 108 8.33 -7.22 -14.06
CA THR A 108 7.59 -7.48 -15.31
C THR A 108 6.34 -8.34 -15.16
N ASN A 109 5.94 -8.69 -13.93
CA ASN A 109 4.83 -9.58 -13.62
C ASN A 109 3.53 -8.84 -13.28
N ARG A 110 3.16 -7.82 -14.07
CA ARG A 110 1.77 -7.35 -14.06
C ARG A 110 0.94 -8.37 -14.82
N GLY A 111 0.41 -9.35 -14.08
CA GLY A 111 -0.32 -10.53 -14.58
C GLY A 111 -0.97 -10.32 -15.96
N ASN A 112 -0.27 -10.79 -17.00
CA ASN A 112 -0.80 -10.84 -18.35
C ASN A 112 -2.00 -11.79 -18.34
N GLY A 113 -3.14 -11.36 -18.89
CA GLY A 113 -4.37 -12.18 -18.98
C GLY A 113 -5.50 -11.82 -18.03
N ARG A 114 -5.39 -10.74 -17.25
CA ARG A 114 -6.50 -10.20 -16.45
C ARG A 114 -7.49 -9.42 -17.32
N LEU A 115 -8.78 -9.54 -17.00
CA LEU A 115 -9.83 -8.81 -17.72
C LEU A 115 -9.86 -7.34 -17.28
N ILE A 116 -9.67 -7.06 -15.99
CA ILE A 116 -9.54 -5.71 -15.48
C ILE A 116 -8.09 -5.25 -15.71
N PRO A 117 -7.86 -4.19 -16.51
CA PRO A 117 -6.51 -3.73 -16.81
C PRO A 117 -5.73 -3.37 -15.54
N PRO A 118 -4.48 -3.85 -15.37
CA PRO A 118 -3.65 -3.53 -14.19
C PRO A 118 -3.49 -2.04 -13.94
N ILE A 119 -3.65 -1.19 -14.98
CA ILE A 119 -3.56 0.26 -14.85
C ILE A 119 -4.67 0.89 -14.01
N LEU A 120 -5.82 0.22 -13.91
CA LEU A 120 -6.95 0.61 -13.08
C LEU A 120 -6.76 0.16 -11.63
N LEU A 121 -5.96 -0.88 -11.43
CA LEU A 121 -5.66 -1.45 -10.13
C LEU A 121 -4.42 -0.77 -9.50
N PRO A 122 -4.31 -0.77 -8.16
CA PRO A 122 -3.05 -0.42 -7.53
C PRO A 122 -1.94 -1.40 -7.94
N SER A 123 -0.69 -0.95 -8.01
CA SER A 123 0.44 -1.82 -8.35
C SER A 123 1.00 -2.48 -7.10
N ILE A 124 1.13 -3.81 -7.13
CA ILE A 124 1.56 -4.69 -6.02
C ILE A 124 2.88 -4.22 -5.42
N ASP A 125 3.74 -3.67 -6.26
CA ASP A 125 5.08 -3.20 -5.89
C ASP A 125 5.10 -1.81 -5.24
N GLY A 126 3.98 -1.09 -5.22
CA GLY A 126 3.92 0.32 -4.84
C GLY A 126 4.66 1.26 -5.79
N ILE A 127 5.37 0.78 -6.81
CA ILE A 127 6.15 1.61 -7.74
C ILE A 127 5.22 2.52 -8.52
N SER A 128 4.08 2.01 -9.00
CA SER A 128 3.08 2.87 -9.65
C SER A 128 2.55 3.96 -8.72
N ARG A 129 2.65 3.81 -7.39
CA ARG A 129 2.27 4.89 -6.46
C ARG A 129 3.34 5.97 -6.42
N ILE A 130 4.61 5.61 -6.39
CA ILE A 130 5.72 6.58 -6.40
C ILE A 130 5.64 7.43 -7.66
N LEU A 131 5.47 6.76 -8.81
CA LEU A 131 5.33 7.41 -10.12
C LEU A 131 4.04 8.24 -10.27
N ARG A 132 3.15 8.23 -9.28
CA ARG A 132 1.92 9.04 -9.27
C ARG A 132 1.90 10.07 -8.14
N SER A 133 2.90 10.08 -7.27
CA SER A 133 2.97 10.97 -6.12
C SER A 133 4.22 11.87 -6.19
N PRO A 134 4.07 13.17 -6.52
CA PRO A 134 5.19 14.10 -6.52
C PRO A 134 5.90 14.19 -5.17
N SER A 135 5.15 14.18 -4.06
CA SER A 135 5.70 14.20 -2.70
C SER A 135 6.46 12.90 -2.37
N GLY A 136 5.93 11.77 -2.84
CA GLY A 136 6.58 10.46 -2.78
C GLY A 136 7.93 10.43 -3.49
N LEU A 137 7.94 10.86 -4.75
CA LEU A 137 9.16 10.90 -5.56
C LEU A 137 10.20 11.86 -4.97
N ALA A 138 9.78 13.04 -4.51
CA ALA A 138 10.67 13.99 -3.86
C ALA A 138 11.31 13.42 -2.59
N ARG A 139 10.54 12.69 -1.76
CA ARG A 139 11.09 12.01 -0.57
C ARG A 139 12.12 10.95 -0.92
N TRP A 140 11.89 10.15 -1.94
CA TRP A 140 12.89 9.19 -2.41
C TRP A 140 14.14 9.87 -2.96
N ALA A 141 14.00 10.97 -3.72
CA ALA A 141 15.12 11.77 -4.21
C ALA A 141 15.97 12.36 -3.07
N VAL A 142 15.33 12.90 -2.03
CA VAL A 142 16.03 13.36 -0.82
C VAL A 142 16.77 12.22 -0.13
N TYR A 143 16.12 11.07 0.06
CA TYR A 143 16.76 9.90 0.64
C TYR A 143 17.96 9.44 -0.18
N HIS A 144 17.83 9.28 -1.50
CA HIS A 144 18.91 8.83 -2.37
C HIS A 144 20.12 9.78 -2.30
N ARG A 145 19.87 11.09 -2.45
CA ARG A 145 20.89 12.13 -2.36
C ARG A 145 21.66 12.11 -1.04
N ASN A 146 20.97 11.91 0.08
CA ASN A 146 21.56 12.04 1.42
C ASN A 146 22.03 10.69 2.02
N SER A 147 21.61 9.57 1.43
CA SER A 147 21.84 8.21 1.97
C SER A 147 23.30 7.89 2.25
N HIS A 148 24.23 8.47 1.49
CA HIS A 148 25.66 8.17 1.61
C HIS A 148 26.31 8.89 2.81
N SER A 149 25.71 9.97 3.29
CA SER A 149 26.15 10.71 4.48
C SER A 149 25.40 10.32 5.76
N MET A 150 24.32 9.54 5.64
CA MET A 150 23.52 9.09 6.78
C MET A 150 24.15 7.86 7.45
N THR A 151 24.02 7.79 8.77
CA THR A 151 24.26 6.57 9.56
C THR A 151 23.24 5.47 9.22
N ALA A 152 23.51 4.23 9.63
CA ALA A 152 22.59 3.13 9.38
C ALA A 152 21.22 3.34 10.06
N ASP A 153 21.19 3.78 11.33
CA ASP A 153 19.97 4.14 12.06
C ASP A 153 19.19 5.24 11.32
N GLU A 154 19.85 6.33 10.92
CA GLU A 154 19.21 7.41 10.16
C GLU A 154 18.61 6.90 8.84
N ARG A 155 19.33 6.05 8.10
CA ARG A 155 18.82 5.44 6.86
C ARG A 155 17.60 4.57 7.14
N LEU A 156 17.65 3.70 8.15
CA LEU A 156 16.53 2.79 8.49
C LEU A 156 15.31 3.56 8.98
N ARG A 157 15.48 4.64 9.75
CA ARG A 157 14.36 5.52 10.14
C ARG A 157 13.71 6.19 8.94
N ASN A 158 14.51 6.71 8.01
CA ASN A 158 13.98 7.28 6.75
C ASN A 158 13.25 6.22 5.92
N VAL A 159 13.83 5.03 5.81
CA VAL A 159 13.23 3.89 5.11
C VAL A 159 11.94 3.40 5.78
N CYS A 160 11.84 3.40 7.12
CA CYS A 160 10.60 3.13 7.85
C CYS A 160 9.48 4.08 7.43
N VAL A 161 9.77 5.38 7.40
CA VAL A 161 8.78 6.37 6.98
C VAL A 161 8.37 6.14 5.52
N LEU A 162 9.32 5.85 4.63
CA LEU A 162 9.03 5.52 3.22
C LEU A 162 8.20 4.23 3.08
N ALA A 163 8.36 3.25 3.99
CA ALA A 163 7.62 1.99 3.96
C ALA A 163 6.12 2.15 4.14
N ARG A 164 5.64 3.27 4.71
CA ARG A 164 4.21 3.58 4.83
C ARG A 164 3.52 3.56 3.48
N TRP A 165 4.18 4.15 2.48
CA TRP A 165 3.62 4.30 1.13
C TRP A 165 4.27 3.35 0.11
N TYR A 166 5.53 2.97 0.33
CA TYR A 166 6.38 2.24 -0.62
C TYR A 166 7.05 1.01 0.04
N PRO A 167 6.24 0.09 0.57
CA PRO A 167 6.73 -0.95 1.49
C PRO A 167 7.74 -1.89 0.84
N GLN A 168 7.53 -2.35 -0.39
CA GLN A 168 8.46 -3.26 -1.06
C GLN A 168 9.84 -2.64 -1.26
N LYS A 169 9.90 -1.46 -1.90
CA LYS A 169 11.17 -0.75 -2.12
C LYS A 169 11.88 -0.43 -0.80
N ALA A 170 11.12 0.02 0.20
CA ALA A 170 11.66 0.26 1.54
C ALA A 170 12.23 -1.02 2.17
N CYS A 171 11.56 -2.16 2.02
CA CYS A 171 12.06 -3.44 2.53
C CYS A 171 13.36 -3.87 1.86
N TYR A 172 13.49 -3.70 0.54
CA TYR A 172 14.75 -3.98 -0.15
C TYR A 172 15.89 -3.07 0.31
N GLU A 173 15.62 -1.76 0.47
CA GLU A 173 16.62 -0.83 1.00
C GLU A 173 17.00 -1.13 2.45
N ALA A 174 16.03 -1.50 3.30
CA ALA A 174 16.30 -1.95 4.67
C ALA A 174 17.19 -3.20 4.68
N ALA A 175 16.90 -4.19 3.83
CA ALA A 175 17.71 -5.39 3.72
C ALA A 175 19.16 -5.08 3.27
N LYS A 176 19.36 -4.15 2.33
CA LYS A 176 20.70 -3.68 1.93
C LYS A 176 21.45 -3.04 3.10
N ILE A 177 20.78 -2.21 3.89
CA ILE A 177 21.38 -1.58 5.08
C ILE A 177 21.82 -2.64 6.08
N ILE A 178 20.93 -3.57 6.43
CA ILE A 178 21.22 -4.65 7.39
C ILE A 178 22.34 -5.57 6.90
N GLY A 179 22.34 -5.94 5.62
CA GLY A 179 23.41 -6.75 5.03
C GLY A 179 24.78 -6.06 5.05
N SER A 180 24.82 -4.72 5.12
CA SER A 180 26.05 -3.95 5.21
C SER A 180 26.59 -3.77 6.65
N LEU A 181 25.80 -4.13 7.68
CA LEU A 181 26.21 -3.95 9.07
C LEU A 181 27.35 -4.91 9.44
N PRO A 182 28.50 -4.40 9.93
CA PRO A 182 29.61 -5.26 10.34
C PRO A 182 29.22 -6.19 11.50
N ASN A 183 28.33 -5.71 12.38
CA ASN A 183 27.87 -6.42 13.57
C ASN A 183 27.01 -7.66 13.24
N LEU A 184 26.36 -7.69 12.07
CA LEU A 184 25.57 -8.85 11.64
C LEU A 184 26.44 -10.10 11.46
N LYS A 185 27.72 -9.90 11.08
CA LYS A 185 28.69 -10.99 10.95
C LYS A 185 28.99 -11.67 12.30
N TYR A 186 28.84 -10.96 13.41
CA TYR A 186 29.06 -11.50 14.76
C TYR A 186 27.87 -12.31 15.29
N ILE A 187 26.65 -12.03 14.83
CA ILE A 187 25.50 -12.93 15.05
C ILE A 187 25.78 -14.30 14.40
N SER A 188 26.56 -14.27 13.33
CA SER A 188 26.76 -15.39 12.44
C SER A 188 27.96 -16.28 12.76
N ALA A 189 28.84 -15.79 13.64
CA ALA A 189 30.05 -16.48 14.01
C ALA A 189 29.74 -17.48 15.14
N THR A 190 30.18 -18.72 14.92
CA THR A 190 29.91 -19.92 15.72
C THR A 190 30.59 -19.94 17.09
N ASP A 191 31.18 -18.84 17.52
CA ASP A 191 32.00 -18.74 18.72
C ASP A 191 31.18 -18.76 20.02
N GLY A 192 29.85 -18.96 19.95
CA GLY A 192 28.99 -19.13 21.12
C GLY A 192 28.99 -17.92 22.07
N SER A 193 29.55 -16.80 21.61
CA SER A 193 29.84 -15.59 22.39
C SER A 193 28.67 -14.61 22.39
N CYS A 194 27.72 -14.76 21.46
CA CYS A 194 26.56 -13.89 21.38
C CYS A 194 25.49 -14.37 22.39
N ASP A 195 25.38 -13.66 23.51
CA ASP A 195 24.36 -13.92 24.52
C ASP A 195 22.95 -13.74 23.92
N PRO A 196 22.09 -14.78 23.92
CA PRO A 196 20.72 -14.70 23.41
C PRO A 196 19.87 -13.59 24.05
N GLN A 197 20.18 -13.17 25.28
CA GLN A 197 19.50 -12.07 25.98
C GLN A 197 19.67 -10.73 25.25
N CYS A 198 20.67 -10.63 24.37
CA CYS A 198 20.91 -9.40 23.65
C CYS A 198 19.93 -9.13 22.50
N PHE A 199 18.92 -9.98 22.32
CA PHE A 199 17.77 -9.75 21.45
C PHE A 199 16.49 -9.53 22.25
N ASP A 200 16.61 -9.28 23.56
CA ASP A 200 15.49 -8.87 24.38
C ASP A 200 15.19 -7.40 24.10
N ILE A 201 14.00 -7.16 23.57
CA ILE A 201 13.42 -5.84 23.35
C ILE A 201 12.10 -5.77 24.11
N SER A 202 11.84 -4.64 24.78
CA SER A 202 10.55 -4.46 25.44
C SER A 202 9.44 -4.32 24.40
N ILE A 203 8.21 -4.69 24.78
CA ILE A 203 7.06 -4.58 23.89
C ILE A 203 6.77 -3.10 23.56
N GLU A 204 7.06 -2.18 24.47
CA GLU A 204 6.91 -0.74 24.28
C GLU A 204 7.89 -0.21 23.22
N GLU A 205 9.14 -0.65 23.27
CA GLU A 205 10.15 -0.24 22.29
C GLU A 205 9.85 -0.86 20.92
N LEU A 206 9.38 -2.10 20.89
CA LEU A 206 8.92 -2.74 19.66
C LEU A 206 7.75 -1.97 19.04
N ARG A 207 6.75 -1.60 19.84
CA ARG A 207 5.64 -0.72 19.40
C ARG A 207 6.16 0.59 18.83
N ARG A 208 7.13 1.23 19.48
CA ARG A 208 7.74 2.49 19.01
C ARG A 208 8.39 2.32 17.64
N ILE A 209 9.17 1.26 17.43
CA ILE A 209 9.84 0.98 16.15
C ILE A 209 8.81 0.62 15.07
N THR A 210 7.87 -0.28 15.37
CA THR A 210 6.81 -0.67 14.43
C THR A 210 5.95 0.53 14.02
N ALA A 211 5.66 1.47 14.94
CA ALA A 211 4.87 2.65 14.63
C ALA A 211 5.54 3.53 13.57
N LEU A 212 6.88 3.57 13.50
CA LEU A 212 7.58 4.32 12.45
C LEU A 212 7.22 3.82 11.04
N ALA A 213 7.00 2.52 10.87
CA ALA A 213 6.66 1.92 9.57
C ALA A 213 5.16 2.02 9.20
N PHE A 214 4.28 2.37 10.15
CA PHE A 214 2.83 2.34 9.97
C PHE A 214 2.11 3.68 10.17
N TYR A 215 2.60 4.56 11.06
CA TYR A 215 1.87 5.75 11.50
C TYR A 215 2.68 7.04 11.46
N ASP A 216 1.99 8.15 11.17
CA ASP A 216 2.57 9.49 11.03
C ASP A 216 3.01 10.15 12.36
N ASN A 217 2.75 9.55 13.52
CA ASN A 217 2.95 10.23 14.79
C ASN A 217 3.71 9.40 15.85
N PRO A 218 5.02 9.62 16.04
CA PRO A 218 5.71 9.16 17.23
C PRO A 218 5.40 10.02 18.47
N ALA A 219 4.72 11.18 18.32
CA ALA A 219 4.52 12.14 19.41
C ALA A 219 3.22 11.95 20.22
N SER A 220 2.34 10.99 19.87
CA SER A 220 1.11 10.74 20.64
C SER A 220 1.23 9.65 21.71
N ASN A 221 2.39 8.99 21.83
CA ASN A 221 2.65 8.02 22.90
C ASN A 221 3.29 8.62 24.16
N ASP A 222 3.33 9.95 24.27
CA ASP A 222 3.51 10.63 25.56
C ASP A 222 2.24 10.50 26.43
N ALA A 223 1.76 9.27 26.61
CA ALA A 223 0.79 8.87 27.63
C ALA A 223 1.37 9.02 29.06
N THR A 224 2.60 9.53 29.19
CA THR A 224 3.27 9.85 30.46
C THR A 224 3.59 11.33 30.65
N SER A 225 3.20 12.23 29.75
CA SER A 225 3.48 13.68 29.93
C SER A 225 2.45 14.39 30.82
N ASP A 226 2.28 13.91 32.05
CA ASP A 226 1.47 14.56 33.09
C ASP A 226 2.18 15.79 33.73
N ASN A 227 3.19 16.35 33.07
CA ASN A 227 4.02 17.45 33.60
C ASN A 227 4.17 18.57 32.57
N CYS A 228 3.09 19.32 32.35
CA CYS A 228 3.18 20.68 31.84
C CYS A 228 3.13 21.63 33.06
N PRO A 229 4.20 22.38 33.39
CA PRO A 229 4.18 23.27 34.54
C PRO A 229 3.18 24.39 34.28
N ALA A 230 2.22 24.51 35.19
CA ALA A 230 1.20 25.55 35.19
C ALA A 230 1.83 26.93 34.99
N SER A 231 1.60 27.53 33.82
CA SER A 231 1.70 28.97 33.68
C SER A 231 0.51 29.58 34.42
N SER A 232 0.77 30.03 35.65
CA SER A 232 -0.11 30.96 36.34
C SER A 232 -0.24 32.21 35.49
N ASP A 233 -1.48 32.58 35.18
CA ASP A 233 -2.04 33.94 35.33
C ASP A 233 -2.91 34.32 34.11
N ARG A 234 -4.21 33.98 34.18
CA ARG A 234 -5.33 34.86 33.77
C ARG A 234 -6.70 34.22 34.05
N GLY A 235 -7.53 35.03 34.70
CA GLY A 235 -8.82 34.69 35.31
C GLY A 235 -9.88 34.06 34.40
N ASP A 236 -10.62 33.16 35.04
CA ASP A 236 -12.08 33.03 35.15
C ASP A 236 -12.97 33.04 33.89
N ASP A 237 -13.90 32.06 33.90
CA ASP A 237 -15.09 31.85 33.05
C ASP A 237 -14.98 31.06 31.74
N VAL A 238 -14.47 29.82 31.78
CA VAL A 238 -14.90 28.73 30.86
C VAL A 238 -14.88 27.35 31.57
N ALA A 239 -15.54 27.25 32.73
CA ALA A 239 -15.62 25.99 33.48
C ALA A 239 -16.93 25.23 33.18
N SER A 240 -17.08 24.65 31.98
CA SER A 240 -18.06 23.55 31.78
C SER A 240 -17.89 22.69 30.52
N ARG A 241 -16.75 22.72 29.80
CA ARG A 241 -16.63 21.98 28.51
C ARG A 241 -15.34 21.23 28.23
N ARG A 242 -14.48 20.97 29.22
CA ARG A 242 -13.26 20.19 29.00
C ARG A 242 -13.08 19.10 30.03
N SER A 243 -13.76 17.99 29.78
CA SER A 243 -13.29 16.65 30.16
C SER A 243 -13.97 15.62 29.25
N GLN A 244 -13.92 15.84 27.93
CA GLN A 244 -13.99 14.72 27.00
C GLN A 244 -12.61 14.11 27.00
N VAL A 245 -12.49 12.98 27.69
CA VAL A 245 -11.41 12.02 27.49
C VAL A 245 -11.29 11.84 25.97
N VAL A 246 -10.22 12.36 25.37
CA VAL A 246 -9.89 12.07 23.99
C VAL A 246 -9.75 10.56 23.93
N PRO A 247 -10.57 9.85 23.13
CA PRO A 247 -10.43 8.40 23.00
C PRO A 247 -8.99 8.11 22.64
N ASP A 248 -8.37 7.21 23.41
CA ASP A 248 -7.09 6.59 23.12
C ASP A 248 -6.98 6.39 21.61
N PRO A 249 -6.00 7.00 20.90
CA PRO A 249 -5.89 6.92 19.45
C PRO A 249 -6.01 5.44 19.10
N LYS A 250 -7.14 5.06 18.46
CA LYS A 250 -7.57 3.67 18.34
C LYS A 250 -6.44 2.87 17.72
N VAL A 251 -5.64 2.23 18.57
CA VAL A 251 -4.57 1.37 18.12
C VAL A 251 -5.27 0.22 17.42
N ASP A 252 -5.15 0.20 16.10
CA ASP A 252 -5.88 -0.75 15.30
C ASP A 252 -5.30 -2.15 15.55
N SER A 253 -6.20 -3.12 15.66
CA SER A 253 -5.93 -4.56 15.66
C SER A 253 -4.83 -5.00 14.68
N VAL A 254 -4.73 -4.38 13.50
CA VAL A 254 -3.68 -4.69 12.52
C VAL A 254 -2.30 -4.27 13.00
N PHE A 255 -2.17 -3.11 13.65
CA PHE A 255 -0.89 -2.71 14.24
C PHE A 255 -0.47 -3.62 15.39
N GLU A 256 -1.39 -3.96 16.28
CA GLU A 256 -1.11 -4.92 17.36
C GLU A 256 -0.79 -6.32 16.82
N GLN A 257 -1.34 -6.69 15.67
CA GLN A 257 -0.94 -7.90 14.97
C GLN A 257 0.49 -7.77 14.44
N THR A 258 0.87 -6.65 13.82
CA THR A 258 2.25 -6.43 13.35
C THR A 258 3.25 -6.51 14.49
N VAL A 259 2.97 -5.84 15.63
CA VAL A 259 3.86 -5.87 16.79
C VAL A 259 4.06 -7.31 17.28
N ARG A 260 2.98 -8.11 17.33
CA ARG A 260 3.07 -9.54 17.67
C ARG A 260 3.87 -10.33 16.65
N ASP A 261 3.65 -10.12 15.36
CA ASP A 261 4.38 -10.82 14.30
C ASP A 261 5.89 -10.48 14.37
N VAL A 262 6.26 -9.22 14.59
CA VAL A 262 7.67 -8.82 14.77
C VAL A 262 8.23 -9.45 16.05
N ALA A 263 7.49 -9.48 17.16
CA ALA A 263 7.93 -10.13 18.39
C ALA A 263 8.16 -11.63 18.20
N ASP A 264 7.25 -12.30 17.47
CA ASP A 264 7.35 -13.72 17.13
C ASP A 264 8.60 -14.00 16.29
N PHE A 265 8.93 -13.12 15.33
CA PHE A 265 10.19 -13.21 14.58
C PHE A 265 11.40 -13.10 15.52
N MET A 266 11.39 -12.14 16.46
CA MET A 266 12.50 -11.94 17.39
C MET A 266 12.68 -13.14 18.34
N GLU A 267 11.60 -13.79 18.77
CA GLU A 267 11.67 -15.05 19.53
C GLU A 267 12.20 -16.20 18.67
N GLN A 268 11.76 -16.33 17.41
CA GLN A 268 12.29 -17.34 16.49
C GLN A 268 13.79 -17.17 16.25
N LEU A 269 14.25 -15.93 16.06
CA LEU A 269 15.66 -15.61 15.93
C LEU A 269 16.43 -15.99 17.21
N ARG A 270 15.90 -15.66 18.40
CA ARG A 270 16.51 -16.05 19.69
C ARG A 270 16.58 -17.56 19.88
N ALA A 271 15.51 -18.28 19.54
CA ALA A 271 15.46 -19.73 19.60
C ALA A 271 16.48 -20.36 18.64
N TYR A 272 16.56 -19.83 17.41
CA TYR A 272 17.58 -20.25 16.43
C TYR A 272 18.99 -20.05 16.99
N MET A 273 19.29 -18.88 17.54
CA MET A 273 20.61 -18.57 18.13
C MET A 273 20.98 -19.50 19.30
N ARG A 274 20.01 -19.83 20.17
CA ARG A 274 20.21 -20.81 21.27
C ARG A 274 20.51 -22.21 20.75
N ASN A 275 19.76 -22.66 19.73
CA ASN A 275 19.83 -24.02 19.23
C ASN A 275 21.00 -24.25 18.25
N SER A 276 21.57 -23.19 17.66
CA SER A 276 22.68 -23.28 16.71
C SER A 276 24.02 -23.67 17.35
N GLN A 277 24.08 -23.82 18.67
CA GLN A 277 25.16 -24.54 19.36
C GLN A 277 25.06 -26.08 19.19
N PHE A 278 23.92 -26.60 18.74
CA PHE A 278 23.79 -27.97 18.29
C PHE A 278 23.99 -28.01 16.78
N THR A 279 25.01 -28.73 16.33
CA THR A 279 25.30 -29.04 14.93
C THR A 279 24.02 -29.26 14.13
N PHE A 280 23.82 -28.39 13.12
CA PHE A 280 22.71 -28.43 12.17
C PHE A 280 22.86 -29.64 11.24
N ALA A 281 22.61 -30.84 11.78
CA ALA A 281 22.45 -32.08 11.04
C ALA A 281 20.97 -32.47 11.15
N GLY A 282 20.12 -31.99 10.24
CA GLY A 282 18.81 -32.60 10.02
C GLY A 282 17.56 -31.73 10.02
N TYR A 283 17.64 -30.41 9.80
CA TYR A 283 16.47 -29.69 9.28
C TYR A 283 16.56 -29.68 7.76
N ASP A 284 15.76 -30.54 7.11
CA ASP A 284 15.49 -30.43 5.69
C ASP A 284 14.82 -29.08 5.45
N ILE A 285 15.59 -28.15 4.89
CA ILE A 285 15.04 -26.96 4.24
C ILE A 285 14.15 -27.53 3.12
N PRO A 286 12.84 -27.21 3.08
CA PRO A 286 12.00 -27.64 1.98
C PRO A 286 12.66 -27.21 0.68
N ASP A 287 12.88 -28.17 -0.22
CA ASP A 287 13.50 -27.94 -1.52
C ASP A 287 12.83 -26.72 -2.19
N ASP A 288 13.63 -25.75 -2.64
CA ASP A 288 13.13 -24.49 -3.24
C ASP A 288 12.22 -24.76 -4.47
N ASN A 289 12.28 -25.98 -5.01
CA ASN A 289 11.39 -26.48 -6.06
C ASN A 289 9.94 -26.75 -5.63
N ALA A 290 9.64 -26.87 -4.33
CA ALA A 290 8.28 -27.13 -3.84
C ALA A 290 7.38 -25.87 -3.79
N LEU A 291 7.98 -24.67 -3.88
CA LEU A 291 7.26 -23.38 -3.88
C LEU A 291 6.91 -22.88 -5.29
N GLY A 292 7.40 -23.54 -6.34
CA GLY A 292 7.08 -23.20 -7.73
C GLY A 292 5.67 -23.61 -8.19
N ASP A 293 5.05 -24.58 -7.51
CA ASP A 293 3.84 -25.25 -8.02
C ASP A 293 2.50 -24.71 -7.47
N VAL A 294 2.55 -23.81 -6.47
CA VAL A 294 1.33 -23.17 -5.92
C VAL A 294 0.82 -22.02 -6.81
N ARG A 295 1.56 -21.63 -7.86
CA ARG A 295 1.16 -20.56 -8.79
C ARG A 295 0.25 -21.01 -9.94
N ALA A 296 -0.17 -22.28 -10.03
CA ALA A 296 -0.94 -22.79 -11.16
C ALA A 296 -2.08 -23.78 -10.83
N THR A 297 -2.68 -23.73 -9.64
CA THR A 297 -3.93 -24.48 -9.38
C THR A 297 -5.12 -23.52 -9.23
N GLY A 298 -5.39 -22.75 -10.28
CA GLY A 298 -6.72 -22.24 -10.55
C GLY A 298 -7.38 -23.18 -11.54
N ASP A 299 -8.17 -24.13 -11.05
CA ASP A 299 -9.03 -24.99 -11.88
C ASP A 299 -10.04 -24.12 -12.63
N ASN A 300 -9.65 -23.68 -13.83
CA ASN A 300 -10.57 -23.11 -14.81
C ASN A 300 -11.29 -24.27 -15.51
N VAL A 301 -12.44 -24.66 -14.96
CA VAL A 301 -13.48 -25.31 -15.76
C VAL A 301 -14.24 -24.21 -16.50
N LEU A 302 -13.67 -23.76 -17.61
CA LEU A 302 -14.41 -23.06 -18.66
C LEU A 302 -14.07 -23.71 -20.00
N ASP A 303 -15.12 -24.05 -20.72
CA ASP A 303 -15.20 -24.84 -21.95
C ASP A 303 -14.23 -24.36 -23.05
N ASP A 304 -13.32 -25.25 -23.45
CA ASP A 304 -12.14 -25.03 -24.30
C ASP A 304 -12.44 -24.90 -25.81
N ASN A 305 -13.65 -24.44 -26.21
CA ASN A 305 -14.10 -24.51 -27.61
C ASN A 305 -14.21 -23.18 -28.37
N ALA A 306 -13.45 -22.14 -28.00
CA ALA A 306 -13.48 -20.89 -28.77
C ALA A 306 -12.20 -20.05 -28.67
N LEU A 307 -11.02 -20.59 -29.02
CA LEU A 307 -9.81 -19.76 -29.26
C LEU A 307 -8.68 -20.48 -30.02
N GLU A 308 -9.01 -21.27 -31.05
CA GLU A 308 -8.03 -21.71 -32.06
C GLU A 308 -8.16 -20.84 -33.32
N ASP A 309 -7.56 -19.65 -33.33
CA ASP A 309 -7.19 -19.00 -34.61
C ASP A 309 -6.15 -17.86 -34.54
N VAL A 310 -5.38 -17.71 -33.44
CA VAL A 310 -4.37 -16.62 -33.31
C VAL A 310 -2.97 -17.13 -32.91
N ARG A 311 -2.63 -18.39 -33.21
CA ARG A 311 -1.26 -18.92 -33.03
C ARG A 311 -0.70 -19.48 -34.32
N ALA A 312 -0.53 -18.62 -35.31
CA ALA A 312 0.30 -18.90 -36.48
C ALA A 312 1.00 -17.61 -36.93
N THR A 313 2.06 -17.23 -36.19
CA THR A 313 3.27 -16.51 -36.65
C THR A 313 3.97 -15.88 -35.44
N GLY A 314 5.22 -16.24 -35.17
CA GLY A 314 6.05 -15.54 -34.19
C GLY A 314 7.30 -16.34 -33.81
N ASP A 315 8.44 -15.83 -34.24
CA ASP A 315 9.74 -16.48 -34.35
C ASP A 315 10.46 -16.85 -33.04
N ASN A 316 11.39 -17.79 -33.19
CA ASN A 316 12.42 -18.21 -32.24
C ASN A 316 13.18 -17.02 -31.63
N VAL A 317 13.08 -16.85 -30.30
CA VAL A 317 14.04 -16.08 -29.50
C VAL A 317 14.88 -17.09 -28.71
N PRO A 318 16.23 -17.01 -28.73
CA PRO A 318 17.07 -17.88 -27.90
C PRO A 318 16.91 -17.50 -26.42
N ASP A 319 16.67 -18.53 -25.60
CA ASP A 319 16.69 -18.46 -24.14
C ASP A 319 18.15 -18.38 -23.66
N ASP A 320 18.60 -17.16 -23.36
CA ASP A 320 19.94 -16.85 -22.81
C ASP A 320 19.85 -16.47 -21.32
N SER A 321 19.02 -17.18 -20.55
CA SER A 321 18.99 -17.09 -19.09
C SER A 321 19.99 -18.06 -18.43
N ALA A 322 21.27 -17.90 -18.78
CA ALA A 322 22.37 -18.55 -18.07
C ALA A 322 22.60 -17.85 -16.73
N SER A 323 22.27 -18.56 -15.65
CA SER A 323 22.49 -18.28 -14.22
C SER A 323 23.75 -17.44 -13.89
N GLU A 324 23.54 -16.30 -13.24
CA GLU A 324 24.58 -15.47 -12.58
C GLU A 324 25.09 -16.06 -11.25
N ASP A 325 24.78 -17.31 -10.92
CA ASP A 325 25.16 -17.94 -9.64
C ASP A 325 26.62 -18.45 -9.56
N ASN A 326 27.44 -18.28 -10.61
CA ASN A 326 28.79 -18.86 -10.67
C ASN A 326 29.97 -17.87 -10.53
N ALA A 327 29.74 -16.64 -10.05
CA ALA A 327 30.80 -15.63 -9.92
C ALA A 327 31.30 -15.35 -8.48
N LEU A 328 30.95 -16.17 -7.49
CA LEU A 328 31.53 -16.09 -6.13
C LEU A 328 32.59 -17.19 -5.93
N GLY A 329 33.62 -17.16 -6.78
CA GLY A 329 34.79 -18.00 -6.64
C GLY A 329 35.76 -17.44 -5.60
N GLY A 330 35.88 -18.13 -4.45
CA GLY A 330 37.16 -18.31 -3.78
C GLY A 330 37.62 -17.25 -2.79
N ASP A 331 36.80 -16.94 -1.78
CA ASP A 331 37.32 -16.64 -0.44
C ASP A 331 36.23 -17.01 0.58
N GLY A 332 36.61 -17.77 1.61
CA GLY A 332 35.69 -18.38 2.58
C GLY A 332 34.92 -17.36 3.42
N ALA A 333 33.90 -16.73 2.84
CA ALA A 333 32.94 -15.94 3.58
C ALA A 333 32.32 -16.85 4.65
N PRO A 334 32.32 -16.43 5.93
CA PRO A 334 31.76 -17.25 7.01
C PRO A 334 30.30 -17.56 6.68
N ILE A 335 29.98 -18.86 6.64
CA ILE A 335 28.67 -19.44 6.25
C ILE A 335 27.50 -18.77 6.98
N GLY A 336 27.73 -18.19 8.16
CA GLY A 336 26.70 -17.49 8.90
C GLY A 336 26.23 -16.16 8.29
N ALA A 337 27.07 -15.37 7.61
CA ALA A 337 26.73 -13.99 7.25
C ALA A 337 25.58 -13.89 6.22
N LEU A 338 25.28 -15.00 5.53
CA LEU A 338 24.18 -15.14 4.59
C LEU A 338 22.86 -15.58 5.26
N TYR A 339 22.86 -15.93 6.55
CA TYR A 339 21.71 -16.61 7.16
C TYR A 339 20.58 -15.65 7.60
N VAL A 340 20.90 -14.52 8.24
CA VAL A 340 19.86 -13.57 8.70
C VAL A 340 19.04 -13.00 7.55
N PRO A 341 19.63 -12.56 6.41
CA PRO A 341 18.86 -12.14 5.25
C PRO A 341 17.97 -13.24 4.68
N LYS A 342 18.45 -14.49 4.65
CA LYS A 342 17.66 -15.65 4.18
C LYS A 342 16.49 -15.92 5.13
N LEU A 343 16.73 -15.97 6.43
CA LEU A 343 15.69 -16.17 7.45
C LEU A 343 14.62 -15.07 7.38
N LEU A 344 15.04 -13.81 7.27
CA LEU A 344 14.12 -12.68 7.12
C LEU A 344 13.29 -12.81 5.84
N SER A 345 13.92 -13.15 4.71
CA SER A 345 13.21 -13.37 3.44
C SER A 345 12.17 -14.49 3.54
N THR A 346 12.57 -15.65 4.06
CA THR A 346 11.65 -16.79 4.28
C THR A 346 10.48 -16.41 5.20
N TRP A 347 10.76 -15.69 6.28
CA TRP A 347 9.72 -15.26 7.22
C TRP A 347 8.77 -14.23 6.59
N VAL A 348 9.29 -13.24 5.86
CA VAL A 348 8.48 -12.23 5.17
C VAL A 348 7.56 -12.89 4.15
N ASN A 349 8.04 -13.88 3.39
CA ASN A 349 7.22 -14.64 2.44
C ASN A 349 6.13 -15.45 3.17
N GLY A 350 6.46 -16.13 4.26
CA GLY A 350 5.47 -16.87 5.05
C GLY A 350 4.40 -15.95 5.67
N LEU A 351 4.79 -14.76 6.14
CA LEU A 351 3.86 -13.75 6.64
C LEU A 351 2.97 -13.20 5.52
N MET A 352 3.54 -12.97 4.34
CA MET A 352 2.81 -12.53 3.16
C MET A 352 1.72 -13.53 2.80
N ASP A 353 2.04 -14.82 2.65
CA ASP A 353 1.08 -15.87 2.31
C ASP A 353 -0.06 -15.95 3.33
N LYS A 354 0.28 -15.94 4.63
CA LYS A 354 -0.70 -15.91 5.73
C LYS A 354 -1.65 -14.72 5.59
N ARG A 355 -1.10 -13.52 5.41
CA ARG A 355 -1.90 -12.28 5.35
C ARG A 355 -2.77 -12.22 4.09
N ILE A 356 -2.27 -12.70 2.96
CA ILE A 356 -3.04 -12.80 1.70
C ILE A 356 -4.25 -13.70 1.93
N ALA A 357 -4.08 -14.88 2.53
CA ALA A 357 -5.18 -15.80 2.80
C ALA A 357 -6.25 -15.17 3.73
N GLU A 358 -5.82 -14.50 4.80
CA GLU A 358 -6.73 -13.81 5.73
C GLU A 358 -7.54 -12.69 5.03
N LEU A 359 -6.87 -11.86 4.22
CA LEU A 359 -7.51 -10.76 3.50
C LEU A 359 -8.46 -11.27 2.41
N ARG A 360 -8.08 -12.33 1.69
CA ARG A 360 -8.92 -12.97 0.67
C ARG A 360 -10.24 -13.41 1.27
N GLN A 361 -10.18 -14.23 2.33
CA GLN A 361 -11.36 -14.72 3.04
C GLN A 361 -12.24 -13.57 3.53
N ARG A 362 -11.62 -12.57 4.18
CA ARG A 362 -12.32 -11.40 4.71
C ARG A 362 -13.09 -10.65 3.62
N TYR A 363 -12.46 -10.39 2.47
CA TYR A 363 -13.10 -9.62 1.40
C TYR A 363 -14.17 -10.41 0.68
N GLU A 364 -13.97 -11.71 0.46
CA GLU A 364 -15.01 -12.59 -0.07
C GLU A 364 -16.24 -12.60 0.84
N ASP A 365 -16.06 -12.81 2.15
CA ASP A 365 -17.17 -12.85 3.10
C ASP A 365 -17.96 -11.54 3.12
N VAL A 366 -17.26 -10.40 3.21
CA VAL A 366 -17.88 -9.09 3.33
C VAL A 366 -18.58 -8.67 2.03
N TYR A 367 -17.91 -8.76 0.89
CA TYR A 367 -18.44 -8.17 -0.36
C TYR A 367 -19.39 -9.10 -1.11
N SER A 368 -19.37 -10.42 -0.84
CA SER A 368 -20.40 -11.33 -1.35
C SER A 368 -21.76 -11.08 -0.69
N SER A 369 -21.79 -10.65 0.57
CA SER A 369 -23.05 -10.33 1.28
C SER A 369 -23.50 -8.88 1.15
N SER A 370 -22.65 -7.98 0.66
CA SER A 370 -22.90 -6.52 0.65
C SER A 370 -23.32 -5.97 -0.72
N GLN A 371 -23.74 -6.81 -1.66
CA GLN A 371 -24.07 -6.38 -3.03
C GLN A 371 -25.13 -5.28 -3.03
N ASN A 372 -26.24 -5.44 -2.31
CA ASN A 372 -27.31 -4.45 -2.28
C ASN A 372 -26.86 -3.13 -1.66
N ASP A 373 -26.07 -3.18 -0.58
CA ASP A 373 -25.57 -1.99 0.10
C ASP A 373 -24.58 -1.22 -0.77
N LEU A 374 -23.70 -1.95 -1.48
CA LEU A 374 -22.75 -1.36 -2.42
C LEU A 374 -23.48 -0.72 -3.60
N VAL A 375 -24.49 -1.41 -4.16
CA VAL A 375 -25.25 -0.80 -5.25
C VAL A 375 -26.01 0.43 -4.76
N SER A 376 -26.61 0.39 -3.57
CA SER A 376 -27.27 1.57 -3.00
C SER A 376 -26.31 2.74 -2.73
N ALA A 377 -25.07 2.46 -2.31
CA ALA A 377 -24.06 3.49 -2.02
C ALA A 377 -23.56 4.21 -3.28
N TYR A 378 -23.44 3.47 -4.39
CA TYR A 378 -22.74 3.93 -5.58
C TYR A 378 -23.65 4.17 -6.79
N PHE A 379 -24.81 3.53 -6.84
CA PHE A 379 -25.75 3.61 -7.93
C PHE A 379 -27.15 3.94 -7.41
N SER A 380 -27.58 5.20 -7.61
CA SER A 380 -28.83 5.73 -7.03
C SER A 380 -30.12 5.21 -7.69
N GLY A 381 -30.05 4.13 -8.47
CA GLY A 381 -31.10 3.69 -9.39
C GLY A 381 -31.92 2.47 -8.97
N ILE A 382 -31.64 1.80 -7.84
CA ILE A 382 -32.31 0.52 -7.52
C ILE A 382 -33.80 0.66 -7.19
N ASN A 383 -34.26 1.81 -6.66
CA ASN A 383 -35.65 1.96 -6.27
C ASN A 383 -36.35 3.06 -7.06
N GLY A 384 -36.93 2.67 -8.19
CA GLY A 384 -37.79 3.52 -9.00
C GLY A 384 -38.83 4.27 -8.15
N SER A 385 -38.84 5.59 -8.27
CA SER A 385 -39.98 6.49 -7.99
C SER A 385 -40.61 6.50 -6.58
N GLY A 386 -40.06 5.80 -5.61
CA GLY A 386 -40.45 5.99 -4.21
C GLY A 386 -39.93 7.33 -3.73
N GLU A 387 -40.83 8.28 -3.43
CA GLU A 387 -40.54 9.39 -2.53
C GLU A 387 -39.63 8.85 -1.43
N VAL A 388 -38.45 9.45 -1.25
CA VAL A 388 -37.63 9.25 -0.05
C VAL A 388 -38.59 9.52 1.10
N SER A 389 -39.14 8.44 1.66
CA SER A 389 -40.05 8.52 2.78
C SER A 389 -39.19 9.05 3.89
N ARG A 390 -39.26 10.37 4.07
CA ARG A 390 -38.85 11.02 5.29
C ARG A 390 -39.75 10.41 6.33
N ASP A 391 -39.25 9.36 6.97
CA ASP A 391 -39.85 8.87 8.18
C ASP A 391 -40.06 10.08 9.09
N SER A 392 -41.23 10.13 9.71
CA SER A 392 -41.66 11.31 10.48
C SER A 392 -40.75 11.60 11.69
N SER A 393 -39.75 10.75 11.95
CA SER A 393 -38.65 10.96 12.87
C SER A 393 -37.62 11.99 12.38
N GLY A 394 -37.62 12.38 11.10
CA GLY A 394 -36.59 13.24 10.51
C GLY A 394 -35.21 12.56 10.43
N ASP A 395 -35.15 11.28 10.78
CA ASP A 395 -33.93 10.47 10.70
C ASP A 395 -33.86 9.94 9.27
N VAL A 396 -32.92 10.49 8.49
CA VAL A 396 -32.69 10.05 7.11
C VAL A 396 -32.18 8.62 7.20
N SER A 397 -33.08 7.65 7.01
CA SER A 397 -32.78 6.23 6.91
C SER A 397 -31.49 6.03 6.13
N GLY A 398 -30.50 5.46 6.82
CA GLY A 398 -29.07 5.40 6.50
C GLY A 398 -28.73 5.38 5.03
N GLU A 399 -28.32 6.54 4.51
CA GLU A 399 -27.55 6.60 3.27
C GLU A 399 -26.31 5.71 3.45
N ALA A 400 -26.12 4.74 2.57
CA ALA A 400 -25.03 3.78 2.70
C ALA A 400 -23.69 4.53 2.75
N GLN A 401 -22.97 4.38 3.87
CA GLN A 401 -21.75 5.12 4.14
C GLN A 401 -20.50 4.33 3.73
N PHE A 402 -19.51 5.07 3.22
CA PHE A 402 -18.22 4.53 2.80
C PHE A 402 -17.27 4.27 3.98
N PRO A 403 -16.51 3.16 3.97
CA PRO A 403 -16.70 2.00 3.12
C PRO A 403 -17.90 1.16 3.57
N VAL A 404 -18.68 0.65 2.62
CA VAL A 404 -19.80 -0.27 2.84
C VAL A 404 -19.35 -1.48 3.64
N GLY A 405 -18.19 -2.06 3.28
CA GLY A 405 -17.66 -3.27 3.93
C GLY A 405 -17.10 -3.09 5.35
N SER A 406 -17.44 -2.01 6.06
CA SER A 406 -16.96 -1.70 7.41
C SER A 406 -18.10 -1.17 8.29
N GLU A 407 -18.12 -1.57 9.55
CA GLU A 407 -19.01 -0.98 10.57
C GLU A 407 -18.57 0.45 10.93
N VAL A 408 -17.25 0.69 10.93
CA VAL A 408 -16.67 2.02 11.12
C VAL A 408 -16.62 2.72 9.77
N LYS A 409 -17.14 3.95 9.70
CA LYS A 409 -17.25 4.72 8.46
C LYS A 409 -16.22 5.84 8.44
N ILE A 410 -15.84 6.25 7.23
CA ILE A 410 -14.91 7.35 7.04
C ILE A 410 -15.70 8.65 6.94
N THR A 411 -15.55 9.48 7.95
CA THR A 411 -16.24 10.78 8.09
C THR A 411 -15.26 11.95 8.07
N SER A 412 -13.98 11.67 8.35
CA SER A 412 -12.91 12.65 8.47
C SER A 412 -11.59 12.07 7.98
N LEU A 413 -10.59 12.94 7.83
CA LEU A 413 -9.23 12.53 7.52
C LEU A 413 -8.61 11.67 8.64
N ASP A 414 -8.92 11.98 9.89
CA ASP A 414 -8.37 11.27 11.06
C ASP A 414 -8.80 9.80 11.10
N ASP A 415 -9.95 9.47 10.50
CA ASP A 415 -10.43 8.08 10.41
C ASP A 415 -9.45 7.18 9.61
N TYR A 416 -8.64 7.75 8.71
CA TYR A 416 -7.61 7.02 7.96
C TYR A 416 -6.39 6.63 8.79
N GLN A 417 -6.25 7.12 10.03
CA GLN A 417 -5.27 6.61 10.97
C GLN A 417 -5.61 5.18 11.43
N ASN A 418 -6.86 4.73 11.27
CA ASN A 418 -7.20 3.32 11.40
C ASN A 418 -6.77 2.57 10.12
N TYR A 419 -5.80 1.67 10.26
CA TYR A 419 -5.16 1.02 9.13
C TYR A 419 -6.09 -0.01 8.43
N ASP A 420 -6.89 -0.77 9.19
CA ASP A 420 -7.91 -1.68 8.68
C ASP A 420 -8.98 -0.93 7.89
N LEU A 421 -9.44 0.21 8.41
CA LEU A 421 -10.41 1.06 7.73
C LEU A 421 -9.84 1.61 6.41
N ARG A 422 -8.56 2.00 6.41
CA ARG A 422 -7.82 2.41 5.22
C ARG A 422 -7.66 1.29 4.19
N GLU A 423 -7.41 0.05 4.62
CA GLU A 423 -7.36 -1.14 3.77
C GLU A 423 -8.73 -1.42 3.14
N ARG A 424 -9.82 -1.34 3.90
CA ARG A 424 -11.20 -1.53 3.39
C ARG A 424 -11.61 -0.46 2.40
N ALA A 425 -11.36 0.81 2.72
CA ALA A 425 -11.61 1.92 1.83
C ALA A 425 -10.88 1.78 0.49
N TRP A 426 -9.66 1.27 0.54
CA TRP A 426 -8.88 1.03 -0.67
C TRP A 426 -9.41 -0.11 -1.51
N PHE A 427 -9.79 -1.21 -0.86
CA PHE A 427 -10.45 -2.33 -1.52
C PHE A 427 -11.69 -1.84 -2.26
N GLU A 428 -12.58 -1.12 -1.57
CA GLU A 428 -13.87 -0.69 -2.12
C GLU A 428 -13.69 0.29 -3.29
N GLN A 429 -12.72 1.21 -3.21
CA GLN A 429 -12.36 2.08 -4.33
C GLN A 429 -11.89 1.29 -5.56
N SER A 430 -11.09 0.24 -5.34
CA SER A 430 -10.60 -0.63 -6.42
C SER A 430 -11.73 -1.49 -6.99
N PHE A 431 -12.62 -1.97 -6.13
CA PHE A 431 -13.82 -2.72 -6.48
C PHE A 431 -14.74 -1.90 -7.37
N VAL A 432 -15.14 -0.71 -6.93
CA VAL A 432 -16.05 0.16 -7.69
C VAL A 432 -15.45 0.53 -9.04
N ARG A 433 -14.13 0.80 -9.09
CA ARG A 433 -13.44 1.06 -10.36
C ARG A 433 -13.47 -0.15 -11.28
N GLY A 434 -13.20 -1.35 -10.76
CA GLY A 434 -13.25 -2.61 -11.51
C GLY A 434 -14.64 -2.89 -12.06
N LEU A 435 -15.67 -2.81 -11.21
CA LEU A 435 -17.06 -3.03 -11.59
C LEU A 435 -17.51 -2.03 -12.66
N MET A 436 -17.21 -0.74 -12.46
CA MET A 436 -17.50 0.29 -13.45
C MET A 436 -16.81 0.03 -14.79
N TYR A 437 -15.55 -0.43 -14.78
CA TYR A 437 -14.85 -0.77 -16.01
C TYR A 437 -15.55 -1.90 -16.77
N LEU A 438 -15.97 -2.97 -16.08
CA LEU A 438 -16.66 -4.09 -16.72
C LEU A 438 -18.04 -3.69 -17.26
N ILE A 439 -18.79 -2.86 -16.53
CA ILE A 439 -20.06 -2.28 -17.01
C ILE A 439 -19.80 -1.48 -18.30
N LEU A 440 -18.77 -0.63 -18.33
CA LEU A 440 -18.41 0.15 -19.51
C LEU A 440 -17.99 -0.73 -20.68
N LEU A 441 -17.23 -1.80 -20.43
CA LEU A 441 -16.80 -2.75 -21.45
C LEU A 441 -18.02 -3.45 -22.07
N GLN A 442 -18.96 -3.87 -21.25
CA GLN A 442 -20.21 -4.50 -21.68
C GLN A 442 -21.07 -3.55 -22.54
N GLU A 443 -21.20 -2.30 -22.12
CA GLU A 443 -21.97 -1.28 -22.84
C GLU A 443 -21.35 -0.88 -24.18
N THR A 444 -20.01 -0.84 -24.25
CA THR A 444 -19.28 -0.45 -25.46
C THR A 444 -19.07 -1.61 -26.43
N GLY A 445 -19.06 -2.86 -25.94
CA GLY A 445 -18.84 -4.06 -26.76
C GLY A 445 -20.02 -4.46 -27.65
N HIS A 446 -21.25 -4.03 -27.32
CA HIS A 446 -22.47 -4.49 -28.00
C HIS A 446 -23.11 -3.48 -28.97
N GLY A 447 -22.50 -2.32 -29.23
CA GLY A 447 -23.09 -1.36 -30.16
C GLY A 447 -22.09 -0.39 -30.81
N PRO A 448 -22.35 0.05 -32.06
CA PRO A 448 -21.50 1.02 -32.77
C PRO A 448 -21.56 2.45 -32.22
N ASN A 449 -22.30 2.70 -31.13
CA ASN A 449 -22.83 4.03 -30.81
C ASN A 449 -22.21 4.73 -29.60
N ARG A 450 -21.35 4.11 -28.80
CA ARG A 450 -20.69 4.80 -27.68
C ARG A 450 -19.22 4.47 -27.60
N SER A 451 -18.37 5.49 -27.74
CA SER A 451 -16.94 5.34 -27.47
C SER A 451 -16.70 5.45 -25.96
N MET A 452 -15.69 4.74 -25.45
CA MET A 452 -15.22 4.91 -24.07
C MET A 452 -14.93 6.38 -23.74
N MET A 453 -14.39 7.13 -24.72
CA MET A 453 -14.12 8.56 -24.58
C MET A 453 -15.37 9.42 -24.37
N GLU A 454 -16.49 9.09 -25.00
CA GLU A 454 -17.76 9.79 -24.80
C GLU A 454 -18.25 9.61 -23.36
N ILE A 455 -18.17 8.38 -22.83
CA ILE A 455 -18.60 8.10 -21.46
C ILE A 455 -17.69 8.80 -20.45
N VAL A 456 -16.37 8.77 -20.67
CA VAL A 456 -15.41 9.51 -19.85
C VAL A 456 -15.70 11.02 -19.88
N ASN A 457 -16.02 11.57 -21.05
CA ASN A 457 -16.38 12.99 -21.16
C ASN A 457 -17.67 13.31 -20.39
N ARG A 458 -18.71 12.47 -20.48
CA ARG A 458 -19.94 12.63 -19.67
C ARG A 458 -19.68 12.57 -18.18
N MET A 459 -18.80 11.68 -17.74
CA MET A 459 -18.37 11.64 -16.35
C MET A 459 -17.72 12.98 -15.94
N ARG A 460 -16.81 13.53 -16.76
CA ARG A 460 -16.12 14.82 -16.50
C ARG A 460 -17.08 16.01 -16.48
N SER A 461 -18.07 16.03 -17.37
CA SER A 461 -19.07 17.08 -17.46
C SER A 461 -20.12 17.04 -16.34
N ASN A 462 -20.09 16.03 -15.48
CA ASN A 462 -21.17 15.71 -14.54
C ASN A 462 -22.53 15.47 -15.23
N ASP A 463 -22.54 15.04 -16.48
CA ASP A 463 -23.77 14.71 -17.20
C ASP A 463 -24.38 13.43 -16.61
N PRO A 464 -25.71 13.33 -16.40
CA PRO A 464 -26.35 12.10 -15.92
C PRO A 464 -25.87 10.90 -16.75
N LEU A 465 -25.51 9.80 -16.10
CA LEU A 465 -24.97 8.59 -16.72
C LEU A 465 -25.71 7.40 -16.14
N THR A 466 -26.42 6.70 -17.01
CA THR A 466 -27.32 5.60 -16.64
C THR A 466 -26.98 4.40 -17.50
N PHE A 467 -26.90 3.23 -16.87
CA PHE A 467 -26.78 1.94 -17.54
C PHE A 467 -28.03 1.11 -17.30
N THR A 468 -28.46 0.34 -18.31
CA THR A 468 -29.61 -0.56 -18.18
C THR A 468 -29.19 -1.93 -18.68
N MET A 469 -29.27 -2.94 -17.81
CA MET A 469 -28.84 -4.30 -18.14
C MET A 469 -29.68 -5.36 -17.43
N PRO A 470 -29.70 -6.61 -17.93
CA PRO A 470 -30.33 -7.71 -17.19
C PRO A 470 -29.71 -7.91 -15.81
N VAL A 471 -30.54 -8.18 -14.79
CA VAL A 471 -30.09 -8.41 -13.41
C VAL A 471 -29.08 -9.55 -13.33
N ASN A 472 -29.28 -10.64 -14.08
CA ASN A 472 -28.38 -11.79 -14.10
C ASN A 472 -26.98 -11.40 -14.63
N LEU A 473 -26.93 -10.51 -15.63
CA LEU A 473 -25.67 -10.02 -16.17
C LEU A 473 -24.96 -9.14 -15.14
N PHE A 474 -25.67 -8.22 -14.50
CA PHE A 474 -25.10 -7.41 -13.43
C PHE A 474 -24.53 -8.27 -12.29
N ASN A 475 -25.27 -9.28 -11.83
CA ASN A 475 -24.81 -10.21 -10.80
C ASN A 475 -23.54 -10.94 -11.24
N THR A 476 -23.49 -11.40 -12.49
CA THR A 476 -22.28 -12.02 -13.06
C THR A 476 -21.08 -11.07 -13.04
N LEU A 477 -21.27 -9.80 -13.44
CA LEU A 477 -20.19 -8.80 -13.41
C LEU A 477 -19.75 -8.48 -11.97
N TYR A 478 -20.69 -8.41 -11.03
CA TYR A 478 -20.42 -8.18 -9.62
C TYR A 478 -19.62 -9.33 -9.00
N ASP A 479 -20.05 -10.58 -9.22
CA ASP A 479 -19.37 -11.77 -8.70
C ASP A 479 -17.96 -11.90 -9.28
N PHE A 480 -17.82 -11.65 -10.59
CA PHE A 480 -16.53 -11.65 -11.25
C PHE A 480 -15.60 -10.56 -10.67
N THR A 481 -16.11 -9.33 -10.51
CA THR A 481 -15.34 -8.24 -9.89
C THR A 481 -14.92 -8.60 -8.46
N THR A 482 -15.84 -9.19 -7.68
CA THR A 482 -15.56 -9.62 -6.30
C THR A 482 -14.40 -10.58 -6.24
N LYS A 483 -14.38 -11.61 -7.10
CA LYS A 483 -13.27 -12.57 -7.16
C LYS A 483 -11.97 -11.93 -7.62
N GLU A 484 -11.99 -11.20 -8.74
CA GLU A 484 -10.76 -10.66 -9.33
C GLU A 484 -10.11 -9.57 -8.45
N ILE A 485 -10.93 -8.67 -7.90
CA ILE A 485 -10.44 -7.59 -7.03
C ILE A 485 -10.03 -8.13 -5.66
N THR A 486 -10.73 -9.12 -5.11
CA THR A 486 -10.30 -9.79 -3.86
C THR A 486 -8.93 -10.42 -4.01
N GLU A 487 -8.70 -11.18 -5.07
CA GLU A 487 -7.40 -11.77 -5.31
C GLU A 487 -6.30 -10.71 -5.42
N TRP A 488 -6.56 -9.65 -6.20
CA TRP A 488 -5.59 -8.59 -6.40
C TRP A 488 -5.29 -7.81 -5.12
N MET A 489 -6.33 -7.39 -4.41
CA MET A 489 -6.19 -6.55 -3.22
C MET A 489 -5.63 -7.32 -2.04
N ALA A 490 -5.96 -8.61 -1.89
CA ALA A 490 -5.34 -9.46 -0.89
C ALA A 490 -3.84 -9.60 -1.14
N LEU A 491 -3.43 -9.89 -2.39
CA LEU A 491 -2.03 -9.95 -2.80
C LEU A 491 -1.29 -8.64 -2.51
N GLU A 492 -1.82 -7.52 -3.01
CA GLU A 492 -1.28 -6.17 -2.82
C GLU A 492 -1.08 -5.81 -1.34
N GLN A 493 -2.15 -5.92 -0.55
CA GLN A 493 -2.13 -5.48 0.84
C GLN A 493 -1.35 -6.44 1.73
N GLY A 494 -1.45 -7.75 1.50
CA GLY A 494 -0.67 -8.76 2.21
C GLY A 494 0.82 -8.60 1.96
N THR A 495 1.21 -8.34 0.71
CA THR A 495 2.58 -8.00 0.32
C THR A 495 3.05 -6.71 1.01
N GLY A 496 2.25 -5.65 0.94
CA GLY A 496 2.55 -4.38 1.59
C GLY A 496 2.71 -4.50 3.11
N TYR A 497 1.85 -5.29 3.76
CA TYR A 497 1.92 -5.59 5.19
C TYR A 497 3.22 -6.30 5.56
N ALA A 498 3.53 -7.41 4.88
CA ALA A 498 4.71 -8.23 5.17
C ALA A 498 6.02 -7.45 4.97
N TYR A 499 6.10 -6.63 3.94
CA TYR A 499 7.28 -5.78 3.72
C TYR A 499 7.44 -4.68 4.78
N ARG A 500 6.36 -4.07 5.28
CA ARG A 500 6.47 -3.14 6.43
C ARG A 500 6.95 -3.85 7.68
N ALA A 501 6.47 -5.07 7.94
CA ALA A 501 6.97 -5.89 9.03
C ALA A 501 8.47 -6.20 8.86
N GLY A 502 8.92 -6.53 7.64
CA GLY A 502 10.33 -6.72 7.32
C GLY A 502 11.21 -5.48 7.58
N VAL A 503 10.71 -4.29 7.26
CA VAL A 503 11.37 -3.01 7.59
C VAL A 503 11.43 -2.77 9.10
N ALA A 504 10.34 -3.05 9.82
CA ALA A 504 10.30 -2.93 11.29
C ALA A 504 11.29 -3.91 11.97
N ILE A 505 11.36 -5.15 11.49
CA ILE A 505 12.35 -6.14 11.93
C ILE A 505 13.77 -5.62 11.69
N SER A 506 14.06 -5.16 10.47
CA SER A 506 15.37 -4.63 10.11
C SER A 506 15.80 -3.51 11.06
N THR A 507 14.90 -2.57 11.31
CA THR A 507 15.15 -1.44 12.23
C THR A 507 15.34 -1.91 13.67
N THR A 508 14.57 -2.91 14.11
CA THR A 508 14.71 -3.53 15.44
C THR A 508 16.08 -4.20 15.60
N LEU A 509 16.54 -4.93 14.59
CA LEU A 509 17.84 -5.58 14.60
C LEU A 509 18.98 -4.55 14.70
N GLU A 510 18.90 -3.47 13.94
CA GLU A 510 19.91 -2.41 13.99
C GLU A 510 19.96 -1.72 15.35
N TYR A 511 18.79 -1.39 15.90
CA TYR A 511 18.67 -0.83 17.25
C TYR A 511 19.35 -1.72 18.30
N LEU A 512 19.05 -3.02 18.28
CA LEU A 512 19.63 -3.98 19.22
C LEU A 512 21.15 -4.13 19.03
N LEU A 513 21.64 -4.10 17.79
CA LEU A 513 23.07 -4.19 17.49
C LEU A 513 23.85 -2.96 17.97
N ASN A 514 23.27 -1.76 17.87
CA ASN A 514 23.91 -0.52 18.30
C ASN A 514 23.84 -0.32 19.82
N SER A 515 22.75 -0.75 20.46
CA SER A 515 22.58 -0.62 21.92
C SER A 515 23.68 -1.31 22.73
N ARG A 516 24.44 -2.23 22.13
CA ARG A 516 25.59 -2.90 22.75
C ARG A 516 26.90 -2.14 22.67
N GLN A 517 27.03 -1.19 21.76
CA GLN A 517 28.28 -0.45 21.57
C GLN A 517 28.42 0.72 22.57
N ALA A 518 27.29 1.17 23.11
CA ALA A 518 27.21 2.16 24.17
C ALA A 518 27.38 1.48 25.54
#